data_AF-A0A1V4WWJ2-F1
#
_entry.id   AF-A0A1V4WWJ2-F1
#
_cell.length_a   1.000
_cell.length_b   1.000
_cell.length_c   1.000
_cell.angle_alpha   90.00
_cell.angle_beta   90.00
_cell.angle_gamma   90.00
#
_symmetry.space_group_name_H-M   'P 1'
#
loop_
_entity.id
_entity.type
_entity.pdbx_description
1 polymer ?
#
loop_
_entity_poly.entity_id
_entity_poly.type
_entity_poly.pdbx_seq_one_letter_code
_entity_poly.pdbx_strand_id
1 'polypeptide(L)'
;MKFFCIADEDTVRGFRLAGVAGEAAAAAGEASRLLEKVMNEPDCAIVILTSTVADLIRDRVEELRLERDCPLIVEIPGPEGRAAGTRSLRDFVQEAVGIRLGQSEGP
;
A
#
# COMPACT_ATOMS: atom_id res chain seq x y z
N MET A 1 5.85 9.80 -16.05
CA MET A 1 5.73 8.69 -15.10
C MET A 1 4.92 9.17 -13.92
N LYS A 2 3.66 8.72 -13.79
CA LYS A 2 2.71 9.23 -12.79
C LYS A 2 2.53 8.24 -11.63
N PHE A 3 2.31 8.78 -10.45
CA PHE A 3 1.91 8.04 -9.25
C PHE A 3 0.42 8.25 -9.03
N PHE A 4 -0.27 7.23 -8.54
CA PHE A 4 -1.65 7.34 -8.11
C PHE A 4 -1.83 6.71 -6.73
N CYS A 5 -2.48 7.41 -5.81
CA CYS A 5 -2.75 6.93 -4.46
C CYS A 5 -4.24 6.56 -4.29
N ILE A 6 -4.51 5.38 -3.74
CA ILE A 6 -5.83 4.96 -3.27
C ILE A 6 -5.72 4.66 -1.77
N ALA A 7 -6.36 5.48 -0.95
CA ALA A 7 -6.23 5.42 0.50
C ALA A 7 -7.47 6.01 1.19
N ASP A 8 -7.41 6.26 2.50
CA ASP A 8 -8.37 7.11 3.20
C ASP A 8 -8.24 8.59 2.79
N GLU A 9 -9.21 9.41 3.18
CA GLU A 9 -9.23 10.83 2.82
C GLU A 9 -7.98 11.60 3.26
N ASP A 10 -7.49 11.36 4.48
CA ASP A 10 -6.39 12.13 5.06
C ASP A 10 -5.07 11.77 4.37
N THR A 11 -4.84 10.48 4.14
CA THR A 11 -3.69 10.00 3.36
C THR A 11 -3.69 10.57 1.95
N VAL A 12 -4.83 10.51 1.22
CA VAL A 12 -4.93 11.07 -0.14
C VAL A 12 -4.67 12.58 -0.14
N ARG A 13 -5.20 13.33 0.84
CA ARG A 13 -4.92 14.76 0.99
C ARG A 13 -3.42 15.02 1.18
N GLY A 14 -2.76 14.25 2.04
CA GLY A 14 -1.31 14.32 2.24
C GLY A 14 -0.52 14.09 0.95
N PHE A 15 -0.85 13.04 0.19
CA PHE A 15 -0.19 12.75 -1.08
C PHE A 15 -0.41 13.83 -2.15
N ARG A 16 -1.60 14.44 -2.19
CA ARG A 16 -1.87 15.57 -3.11
C ARG A 16 -0.97 16.78 -2.82
N LEU A 17 -0.63 17.05 -1.55
CA LEU A 17 0.34 18.10 -1.21
C LEU A 17 1.74 17.83 -1.78
N ALA A 18 2.11 16.55 -1.92
CA ALA A 18 3.34 16.12 -2.56
C ALA A 18 3.24 16.00 -4.10
N GLY A 19 2.12 16.41 -4.70
CA GLY A 19 1.90 16.34 -6.15
C GLY A 19 1.48 14.97 -6.67
N VAL A 20 1.11 14.03 -5.80
CA VAL A 20 0.61 12.71 -6.17
C VAL A 20 -0.91 12.76 -6.27
N ALA A 21 -1.45 12.44 -7.44
CA ALA A 21 -2.89 12.31 -7.63
C ALA A 21 -3.42 11.11 -6.84
N GLY A 22 -4.67 11.16 -6.42
CA GLY A 22 -5.26 10.05 -5.69
C GLY A 22 -6.73 10.24 -5.42
N GLU A 23 -7.38 9.15 -5.04
CA GLU A 23 -8.81 9.08 -4.76
C GLU A 23 -9.05 8.21 -3.53
N ALA A 24 -9.97 8.65 -2.67
CA ALA A 24 -10.25 7.95 -1.43
C ALA A 24 -11.19 6.77 -1.68
N ALA A 25 -10.99 5.66 -0.98
CA ALA A 25 -11.85 4.48 -1.05
C ALA A 25 -12.13 3.94 0.35
N ALA A 26 -13.40 3.75 0.68
CA ALA A 26 -13.81 3.22 1.99
C ALA A 26 -14.42 1.80 1.88
N ALA A 27 -14.86 1.40 0.68
CA ALA A 27 -15.47 0.10 0.44
C ALA A 27 -14.77 -0.68 -0.68
N ALA A 28 -14.82 -2.01 -0.60
CA ALA A 28 -14.19 -2.92 -1.58
C ALA A 28 -14.62 -2.62 -3.02
N GLY A 29 -15.91 -2.32 -3.25
CA GLY A 29 -16.40 -1.98 -4.59
C GLY A 29 -15.83 -0.68 -5.15
N GLU A 30 -15.54 0.31 -4.30
CA GLU A 30 -14.89 1.55 -4.70
C GLU A 30 -13.41 1.31 -5.01
N ALA A 31 -12.72 0.65 -4.08
CA ALA A 31 -11.31 0.31 -4.22
C ALA A 31 -11.04 -0.51 -5.49
N SER A 32 -11.86 -1.53 -5.76
CA SER A 32 -11.71 -2.37 -6.95
C SER A 32 -11.90 -1.59 -8.24
N ARG A 33 -12.94 -0.74 -8.32
CA ARG A 33 -13.19 0.10 -9.50
C ARG A 33 -12.07 1.09 -9.75
N LEU A 34 -11.54 1.71 -8.68
CA LEU A 34 -10.43 2.64 -8.77
C LEU A 34 -9.14 1.95 -9.18
N LEU A 35 -8.85 0.79 -8.60
CA LEU A 35 -7.69 0.00 -8.97
C LEU A 35 -7.77 -0.38 -10.46
N GLU A 36 -8.88 -0.95 -10.92
CA GLU A 36 -9.05 -1.31 -12.34
C GLU A 36 -8.91 -0.12 -13.28
N LYS A 37 -9.49 1.02 -12.93
CA LYS A 37 -9.34 2.26 -13.71
C LYS A 37 -7.87 2.62 -13.85
N VAL A 38 -7.14 2.68 -12.73
CA VAL A 38 -5.73 3.11 -12.69
C VAL A 38 -4.80 2.09 -13.35
N MET A 39 -5.09 0.79 -13.22
CA MET A 39 -4.32 -0.27 -13.89
C MET A 39 -4.39 -0.20 -15.42
N ASN A 40 -5.40 0.47 -15.98
CA ASN A 40 -5.57 0.67 -17.42
C ASN A 40 -5.06 2.04 -17.90
N GLU A 41 -4.55 2.90 -17.02
CA GLU A 41 -3.99 4.20 -17.38
C GLU A 41 -2.54 4.04 -17.88
N PRO A 42 -2.24 4.32 -19.16
CA PRO A 42 -0.92 4.04 -19.75
C PRO A 42 0.21 4.90 -19.16
N ASP A 43 -0.12 6.04 -18.56
CA ASP A 43 0.85 6.95 -17.93
C ASP A 43 1.12 6.64 -16.45
N CYS A 44 0.29 5.80 -15.83
CA CYS A 44 0.46 5.40 -14.44
C CYS A 44 1.59 4.37 -14.36
N ALA A 45 2.57 4.62 -13.50
CA ALA A 45 3.68 3.70 -13.28
C ALA A 45 3.60 3.02 -11.91
N ILE A 46 3.05 3.70 -10.91
CA ILE A 46 2.99 3.22 -9.53
C ILE A 46 1.62 3.55 -8.95
N VAL A 47 0.97 2.52 -8.39
CA VAL A 47 -0.26 2.62 -7.60
C VAL A 47 0.09 2.40 -6.14
N ILE A 48 -0.20 3.38 -5.30
CA ILE A 48 0.03 3.33 -3.86
C ILE A 48 -1.29 3.01 -3.18
N LEU A 49 -1.34 1.93 -2.40
CA LEU A 49 -2.48 1.51 -1.60
C LEU A 49 -2.11 1.60 -0.12
N THR A 50 -3.00 2.09 0.74
CA THR A 50 -2.85 1.78 2.17
C THR A 50 -3.18 0.31 2.42
N SER A 51 -2.59 -0.30 3.45
CA SER A 51 -2.86 -1.68 3.84
C SER A 51 -4.36 -1.92 4.06
N THR A 52 -5.03 -0.96 4.69
CA THR A 52 -6.48 -0.99 4.91
C THR A 52 -7.26 -1.10 3.59
N VAL A 53 -6.89 -0.32 2.56
CA VAL A 53 -7.53 -0.40 1.24
C VAL A 53 -7.16 -1.68 0.50
N ALA A 54 -5.89 -2.09 0.57
CA ALA A 54 -5.42 -3.32 -0.06
C ALA A 54 -6.14 -4.55 0.53
N ASP A 55 -6.41 -4.57 1.84
CA ASP A 55 -7.14 -5.64 2.51
C ASP A 55 -8.59 -5.78 2.03
N LEU A 56 -9.24 -4.67 1.62
CA LEU A 56 -10.59 -4.72 1.06
C LEU A 56 -10.67 -5.49 -0.27
N ILE A 57 -9.56 -5.56 -1.00
CA ILE A 57 -9.47 -6.13 -2.36
C ILE A 57 -8.24 -7.03 -2.52
N ARG A 58 -7.86 -7.73 -1.44
CA ARG A 58 -6.60 -8.49 -1.35
C ARG A 58 -6.39 -9.45 -2.51
N ASP A 59 -7.41 -10.26 -2.81
CA ASP A 59 -7.35 -11.26 -3.90
C ASP A 59 -7.06 -10.60 -5.24
N ARG A 60 -7.67 -9.43 -5.51
CA ARG A 60 -7.48 -8.69 -6.76
C ARG A 60 -6.09 -8.07 -6.86
N VAL A 61 -5.56 -7.56 -5.76
CA VAL A 61 -4.19 -7.01 -5.70
C VAL A 61 -3.17 -8.09 -6.00
N GLU A 62 -3.32 -9.29 -5.42
CA GLU A 62 -2.40 -10.40 -5.65
C GLU A 62 -2.51 -10.95 -7.08
N GLU A 63 -3.72 -11.08 -7.62
CA GLU A 63 -3.93 -11.44 -9.02
C GLU A 63 -3.21 -10.47 -9.97
N LEU A 64 -3.40 -9.16 -9.78
CA LEU A 64 -2.77 -8.13 -10.62
C LEU A 64 -1.24 -8.13 -10.50
N ARG A 65 -0.68 -8.38 -9.31
CA ARG A 65 0.77 -8.53 -9.12
C ARG A 65 1.37 -9.70 -9.90
N LEU A 66 0.59 -10.77 -10.09
CA LEU A 66 1.02 -11.95 -10.85
C LEU A 66 0.84 -11.78 -12.36
N GLU A 67 -0.20 -11.05 -12.78
CA GLU A 67 -0.57 -10.91 -14.19
C GLU A 67 0.12 -9.74 -14.91
N ARG A 68 0.59 -8.72 -14.17
CA ARG A 68 1.00 -7.43 -14.72
C ARG A 68 2.33 -6.96 -14.13
N ASP A 69 3.26 -6.61 -15.01
CA ASP A 69 4.50 -5.93 -14.61
C ASP A 69 4.30 -4.42 -14.37
N CYS A 70 3.26 -3.81 -14.95
CA CYS A 70 2.95 -2.40 -14.77
C CYS A 70 1.43 -2.09 -14.80
N PRO A 71 0.99 -1.05 -14.06
CA PRO A 71 1.74 -0.29 -13.05
C PRO A 71 2.09 -1.11 -11.80
N LEU A 72 3.18 -0.73 -11.11
CA LEU A 72 3.64 -1.38 -9.88
C LEU A 72 2.72 -1.04 -8.70
N ILE A 73 2.24 -2.06 -8.00
CA ILE A 73 1.39 -1.89 -6.82
C ILE A 73 2.23 -1.88 -5.54
N VAL A 74 2.29 -0.73 -4.87
CA VAL A 74 2.99 -0.52 -3.61
C VAL A 74 1.99 -0.39 -2.47
N GLU A 75 2.20 -1.14 -1.40
CA GLU A 75 1.37 -1.09 -0.20
C GLU A 75 2.10 -0.37 0.93
N ILE A 76 1.45 0.60 1.56
CA ILE A 76 1.96 1.39 2.69
C ILE A 76 1.04 1.24 3.90
N PRO A 77 1.52 1.42 5.14
CA PRO A 77 0.64 1.49 6.30
C PRO A 77 -0.34 2.67 6.19
N GLY A 78 -1.55 2.49 6.72
CA GLY A 78 -2.51 3.57 6.90
C GLY A 78 -2.15 4.51 8.07
N PRO A 79 -2.99 5.52 8.36
CA PRO A 79 -2.78 6.47 9.45
C PRO A 79 -2.67 5.81 10.83
N GLU A 80 -3.37 4.68 11.06
CA GLU A 80 -3.26 3.93 12.32
C GLU A 80 -1.94 3.14 12.44
N GLY A 81 -1.09 3.18 11.40
CA GLY A 81 0.16 2.45 11.34
C GLY A 81 -0.01 1.02 10.83
N ARG A 82 0.98 0.17 11.12
CA ARG A 82 0.99 -1.23 10.68
C ARG A 82 -0.10 -2.00 11.43
N ALA A 83 -0.94 -2.76 10.73
CA ALA A 83 -1.95 -3.61 11.36
C ALA A 83 -1.32 -4.51 12.43
N ALA A 84 -1.88 -4.49 13.64
CA ALA A 84 -1.41 -5.27 14.77
C ALA A 84 -1.38 -6.76 14.39
N GLY A 85 -0.17 -7.34 14.28
CA GLY A 85 0.03 -8.75 13.89
C GLY A 85 0.78 -8.97 12.57
N THR A 86 1.05 -7.92 11.78
CA THR A 86 1.95 -8.03 10.62
C THR A 86 3.40 -8.19 11.07
N ARG A 87 3.84 -9.44 11.24
CA ARG A 87 5.23 -9.78 11.56
C ARG A 87 6.14 -9.19 10.49
N SER A 88 7.08 -8.36 10.91
CA SER A 88 8.16 -7.92 10.05
C SER A 88 9.10 -9.09 9.76
N LEU A 89 9.85 -9.02 8.65
CA LEU A 89 10.95 -9.96 8.39
C LEU A 89 11.93 -10.02 9.57
N ARG A 90 12.12 -8.88 10.24
CA ARG A 90 12.89 -8.81 11.49
C ARG A 90 12.26 -9.68 12.57
N ASP A 91 10.96 -9.58 12.83
CA ASP A 91 10.29 -10.40 13.86
C ASP A 91 10.44 -11.90 13.57
N PHE A 92 10.30 -12.29 12.30
CA PHE A 92 10.51 -13.67 11.86
C PHE A 92 11.95 -14.14 12.09
N VAL A 93 12.95 -13.33 11.71
CA VAL A 93 14.37 -13.65 11.94
C VAL A 93 14.69 -13.68 13.44
N GLN A 94 14.13 -12.77 14.24
CA GLN A 94 14.35 -12.71 15.68
C GLN A 94 13.79 -13.94 16.40
N GLU A 95 12.63 -14.47 15.98
CA GLU A 95 12.04 -15.70 16.52
C GLU A 95 12.84 -16.94 16.11
N ALA A 96 13.25 -17.04 14.84
CA ALA A 96 14.01 -18.18 14.34
C ALA A 96 15.42 -18.28 14.92
N VAL A 97 16.05 -17.14 15.21
CA VAL A 97 17.46 -17.06 15.69
C VAL A 97 17.54 -16.82 17.21
N GLY A 98 16.47 -16.36 17.85
CA GLY A 98 16.41 -16.12 19.31
C GLY A 98 17.12 -14.84 19.78
N ILE A 99 17.42 -13.91 18.88
CA ILE A 99 18.21 -12.69 19.20
C ILE A 99 17.33 -11.46 19.02
N ARG A 100 17.17 -10.64 20.07
CA ARG A 100 16.54 -9.31 19.94
C ARG A 100 17.59 -8.30 19.48
N LEU A 101 17.52 -7.90 18.21
CA LEU A 101 18.30 -6.76 17.73
C LEU A 101 17.81 -5.51 18.48
N GLY A 102 18.69 -4.88 19.27
CA GLY A 102 18.39 -3.68 20.03
C GLY A 102 18.10 -2.48 19.12
N GLN A 103 17.34 -1.52 19.63
CA GLN A 103 17.16 -0.23 18.97
C GLN A 103 18.46 0.58 19.13
N SER A 104 19.11 0.91 18.02
CA SER A 104 19.95 2.12 17.98
C SER A 104 19.01 3.28 17.74
N GLU A 105 18.53 3.88 18.83
CA GLU A 105 18.21 5.30 18.81
C GLU A 105 19.51 6.07 18.61
N GLY A 106 19.48 7.07 17.76
CA GLY A 106 20.48 8.11 17.79
C GLY A 106 20.15 9.23 16.82
N PRO A 107 20.87 10.34 16.91
CA PRO A 107 21.18 11.11 18.12
C PRO A 107 20.05 12.08 18.52
#